data_AF-A0AAW0VQL0-F1
#
_entry.id   AF-A0AAW0VQL0-F1
#
_cell.length_a   1.000
_cell.length_b   1.000
_cell.length_c   1.000
_cell.angle_alpha   90.00
_cell.angle_beta   90.00
_cell.angle_gamma   90.00
#
_symmetry.space_group_name_H-M   'P 1'
#
loop_
_entity.id
_entity.type
_entity.pdbx_description
1 polymer ?
#
loop_
_entity_poly.entity_id
_entity_poly.type
_entity_poly.pdbx_seq_one_letter_code
_entity_poly.pdbx_strand_id
1 'polypeptide(L)'
;TLLNVLTHRNNDKLRITGDLFVNGRSVDPDALTSRSAYVQQDDLFIGMLTVREQLIFQAMLRMDRHLTYDQRMTRVDEVIIELGLTKCAETKIGVPGRIKGISGGEMKRL
;
A
#
# COMPACT_ATOMS: atom_id res chain seq x y z
N THR A 1 1.65 -15.20 -12.55
CA THR A 1 0.72 -15.85 -11.58
C THR A 1 -0.67 -15.31 -11.81
N LEU A 2 -1.72 -15.99 -11.35
CA LEU A 2 -3.11 -15.55 -11.55
C LEU A 2 -3.37 -14.16 -10.96
N LEU A 3 -2.89 -13.89 -9.73
CA LEU A 3 -3.08 -12.60 -9.07
C LEU A 3 -2.53 -11.43 -9.89
N ASN A 4 -1.34 -11.59 -10.49
CA ASN A 4 -0.76 -10.56 -11.35
C ASN A 4 -1.59 -10.33 -12.63
N VAL A 5 -2.23 -11.37 -13.17
CA VAL A 5 -3.14 -11.25 -14.33
C VAL A 5 -4.39 -10.47 -13.92
N LEU A 6 -4.98 -10.79 -12.77
CA LEU A 6 -6.16 -10.08 -12.25
C LEU A 6 -5.86 -8.61 -11.97
N THR A 7 -4.63 -8.26 -11.58
CA THR A 7 -4.21 -6.88 -11.29
C THR A 7 -3.49 -6.19 -12.47
N HIS A 8 -3.47 -6.78 -13.67
CA HIS A 8 -2.76 -6.23 -14.85
C HIS A 8 -1.28 -5.87 -14.61
N ARG A 9 -0.58 -6.69 -13.81
CA ARG A 9 0.86 -6.58 -13.51
C ARG A 9 1.67 -7.77 -14.04
N ASN A 10 1.23 -8.35 -15.16
CA ASN A 10 1.90 -9.46 -15.83
C ASN A 10 2.96 -8.97 -16.84
N ASN A 11 3.86 -9.86 -17.21
CA ASN A 11 4.87 -9.61 -18.24
C ASN A 11 4.21 -9.69 -19.64
N ASP A 12 4.63 -8.85 -20.59
CA ASP A 12 3.99 -8.67 -21.92
C ASP A 12 4.00 -9.93 -22.81
N LYS A 13 4.68 -10.99 -22.39
CA LYS A 13 4.84 -12.24 -23.13
C LYS A 13 3.72 -13.27 -22.89
N LEU A 14 2.70 -12.92 -22.10
CA LEU A 14 1.63 -13.84 -21.70
C LEU A 14 0.37 -13.61 -22.54
N ARG A 15 -0.14 -14.68 -23.16
CA ARG A 15 -1.48 -14.67 -23.76
C ARG A 15 -2.52 -14.90 -22.67
N ILE A 16 -3.33 -13.88 -22.38
CA ILE A 16 -4.42 -13.93 -21.40
C ILE A 16 -5.75 -14.12 -22.13
N THR A 17 -6.58 -15.05 -21.67
CA THR A 17 -7.93 -15.30 -22.20
C THR A 17 -8.93 -15.47 -21.07
N GLY A 18 -10.19 -15.10 -21.30
CA GLY A 18 -11.27 -15.16 -20.32
C GLY A 18 -11.82 -13.78 -19.98
N ASP A 19 -12.88 -13.74 -19.18
CA ASP A 19 -13.58 -12.52 -18.80
C ASP A 19 -13.32 -12.15 -17.34
N LEU A 20 -13.23 -10.85 -17.06
CA LEU A 20 -13.02 -10.32 -15.71
C LEU A 20 -14.18 -9.39 -15.32
N PHE A 21 -14.86 -9.72 -14.23
CA PHE A 21 -15.97 -8.93 -13.70
C PHE A 21 -15.71 -8.56 -12.24
N VAL A 22 -16.01 -7.31 -11.86
CA VAL A 22 -16.10 -6.87 -10.46
C VAL A 22 -17.50 -6.36 -10.22
N ASN A 23 -18.17 -6.90 -9.20
CA ASN A 23 -19.58 -6.59 -8.88
C ASN A 23 -20.51 -6.77 -10.10
N GLY A 24 -20.28 -7.82 -10.90
CA GLY A 24 -21.10 -8.16 -12.07
C GLY A 24 -20.87 -7.27 -13.30
N ARG A 25 -19.90 -6.35 -13.28
CA ARG A 25 -19.57 -5.47 -14.42
C ARG A 25 -18.20 -5.79 -14.97
N SER A 26 -18.07 -5.80 -16.29
CA SER A 26 -16.75 -5.91 -16.94
C SER A 26 -15.91 -4.70 -16.55
N VAL A 27 -14.62 -4.92 -16.30
CA VAL A 27 -13.74 -3.89 -15.73
C VAL A 27 -12.59 -3.63 -16.67
N ASP A 28 -12.36 -2.35 -16.93
CA ASP A 28 -11.18 -1.86 -17.61
C ASP A 28 -9.94 -1.96 -16.69
N PRO A 29 -8.77 -2.38 -17.21
CA PRO A 29 -7.54 -2.52 -16.41
C PRO A 29 -7.14 -1.29 -15.60
N ASP A 30 -7.27 -0.09 -16.18
CA ASP A 30 -6.89 1.17 -15.54
C ASP A 30 -7.91 1.54 -14.47
N ALA A 31 -9.19 1.30 -14.75
CA ALA A 31 -10.28 1.46 -13.78
C ALA A 31 -10.13 0.50 -12.59
N LEU A 32 -9.66 -0.73 -12.81
CA LEU A 32 -9.41 -1.69 -11.74
C LEU A 32 -8.24 -1.24 -10.86
N THR A 33 -7.15 -0.81 -11.46
CA THR A 33 -5.93 -0.38 -10.75
C THR A 33 -6.18 0.84 -9.88
N SER A 34 -7.04 1.77 -10.31
CA SER A 34 -7.42 2.95 -9.53
C SER A 34 -8.37 2.66 -8.36
N ARG A 35 -9.06 1.52 -8.35
CA ARG A 35 -10.10 1.17 -7.36
C ARG A 35 -9.74 -0.01 -6.46
N SER A 36 -8.62 -0.68 -6.71
CA SER A 36 -8.16 -1.83 -5.95
C SER A 36 -6.82 -1.55 -5.28
N ALA A 37 -6.48 -2.38 -4.29
CA ALA A 37 -5.18 -2.37 -3.64
C ALA A 37 -4.49 -3.71 -3.86
N TYR A 38 -3.20 -3.68 -4.15
CA TYR A 38 -2.36 -4.86 -4.32
C TYR A 38 -1.12 -4.73 -3.44
N VAL A 39 -0.94 -5.68 -2.53
CA VAL A 39 0.22 -5.74 -1.63
C VAL A 39 1.21 -6.74 -2.21
N GLN A 40 2.42 -6.28 -2.51
CA GLN A 40 3.49 -7.10 -3.08
C GLN A 40 4.10 -8.03 -2.02
N GLN A 41 4.83 -9.05 -2.49
CA GLN A 41 5.60 -9.92 -1.59
C GLN A 41 6.72 -9.12 -0.91
N ASP A 42 7.52 -8.41 -1.72
CA ASP A 42 8.54 -7.49 -1.24
C ASP A 42 7.94 -6.12 -0.96
N ASP A 43 8.21 -5.60 0.23
CA ASP A 43 7.72 -4.29 0.65
C ASP A 43 8.72 -3.20 0.22
N LEU A 44 8.20 -2.15 -0.43
CA LEU A 44 8.99 -1.04 -0.96
C LEU A 44 8.77 0.22 -0.11
N PHE A 45 9.58 0.39 0.92
CA PHE A 45 9.52 1.55 1.81
C PHE A 45 10.75 2.45 1.71
N ILE A 46 10.56 3.73 2.05
CA ILE A 46 11.66 4.66 2.24
C ILE A 46 12.23 4.43 3.65
N GLY A 47 13.28 3.62 3.74
CA GLY A 47 13.83 3.19 5.04
C GLY A 47 14.33 4.29 5.98
N MET A 48 14.48 5.53 5.47
CA MET A 48 14.89 6.70 6.25
C MET A 48 13.73 7.37 7.01
N LEU A 49 12.49 7.11 6.60
CA LEU A 49 11.28 7.65 7.23
C LEU A 49 10.86 6.80 8.43
N THR A 50 10.13 7.43 9.36
CA THR A 50 9.37 6.72 10.39
C THR A 50 8.10 6.07 9.80
N VAL A 51 7.52 5.12 10.54
CA VAL A 51 6.23 4.51 10.20
C VAL A 51 5.16 5.60 9.99
N ARG A 52 5.07 6.56 10.91
CA ARG A 52 4.13 7.69 10.82
C ARG A 52 4.41 8.56 9.59
N GLU A 53 5.66 8.95 9.36
CA GLU A 53 6.04 9.77 8.21
C GLU A 53 5.69 9.10 6.87
N GLN A 54 5.93 7.79 6.76
CA GLN A 54 5.58 7.01 5.57
C GLN A 54 4.06 7.00 5.33
N LEU A 55 3.26 6.81 6.39
CA LEU A 55 1.79 6.84 6.29
C LEU A 55 1.26 8.24 5.96
N ILE A 56 1.84 9.30 6.53
CA ILE A 56 1.52 10.69 6.16
C ILE A 56 1.83 10.91 4.69
N PHE A 57 3.00 10.49 4.21
CA PHE A 57 3.38 10.61 2.80
C PHE A 57 2.37 9.90 1.87
N GLN A 58 1.98 8.67 2.20
CA GLN A 58 0.97 7.92 1.46
C GLN A 58 -0.40 8.62 1.49
N ALA A 59 -0.83 9.10 2.66
CA ALA A 59 -2.09 9.82 2.83
C ALA A 59 -2.13 11.10 1.99
N MET A 60 -1.05 11.87 1.97
CA MET A 60 -0.93 13.09 1.17
C MET A 60 -1.02 12.81 -0.34
N LEU A 61 -0.41 11.72 -0.81
CA LEU A 61 -0.39 11.36 -2.23
C LEU A 61 -1.68 10.70 -2.73
N ARG A 62 -2.33 9.88 -1.92
CA ARG A 62 -3.38 8.95 -2.38
C ARG A 62 -4.79 9.35 -1.95
N MET A 63 -4.94 10.15 -0.90
CA MET A 63 -6.27 10.57 -0.44
C MET A 63 -6.82 11.73 -1.27
N ASP A 64 -8.15 11.80 -1.35
CA ASP A 64 -8.89 12.82 -2.10
C ASP A 64 -8.42 14.24 -1.75
N ARG A 65 -8.14 15.04 -2.79
CA ARG A 65 -7.71 16.44 -2.71
C ARG A 65 -8.66 17.33 -1.90
N HIS A 66 -9.94 16.96 -1.77
CA HIS A 66 -10.93 17.72 -1.01
C HIS A 66 -10.84 17.51 0.50
N LEU A 67 -10.12 16.48 0.97
CA LEU A 67 -9.92 16.24 2.39
C LEU A 67 -8.90 17.20 2.98
N THR A 68 -9.23 17.75 4.14
CA THR A 68 -8.35 18.66 4.89
C THR A 68 -7.13 17.92 5.42
N TYR A 69 -6.11 18.69 5.80
CA TYR A 69 -4.92 18.13 6.44
C TYR A 69 -5.28 17.36 7.71
N ASP A 70 -6.13 17.93 8.58
CA ASP A 70 -6.54 17.29 9.83
C ASP A 70 -7.27 15.96 9.60
N GLN A 71 -8.19 15.91 8.62
CA GLN A 71 -8.87 14.66 8.25
C GLN A 71 -7.89 13.58 7.79
N ARG A 72 -6.84 13.97 7.05
CA ARG A 72 -5.77 13.04 6.64
C ARG A 72 -4.97 12.55 7.85
N MET A 73 -4.64 13.44 8.78
CA MET A 73 -3.88 13.08 9.99
C MET A 73 -4.69 12.15 10.90
N THR A 74 -5.98 12.45 11.11
CA THR A 74 -6.89 11.55 11.84
C THR A 74 -6.92 10.17 11.20
N ARG A 75 -7.03 10.09 9.86
CA ARG A 75 -7.01 8.78 9.18
C ARG A 75 -5.68 8.05 9.34
N VAL A 76 -4.55 8.76 9.35
CA VAL A 76 -3.24 8.16 9.62
C VAL A 76 -3.19 7.56 11.02
N ASP A 77 -3.66 8.29 12.04
CA ASP A 77 -3.70 7.79 13.42
C ASP A 77 -4.59 6.55 13.57
N GLU A 78 -5.77 6.56 12.94
CA GLU A 78 -6.66 5.39 12.89
C GLU A 78 -5.97 4.17 12.27
N VAL A 79 -5.29 4.34 11.14
CA VAL A 79 -4.56 3.25 10.46
C VAL A 79 -3.43 2.70 11.34
N ILE A 80 -2.69 3.58 12.02
CA ILE A 80 -1.63 3.15 12.95
C ILE A 80 -2.20 2.27 14.07
N ILE A 81 -3.38 2.60 14.58
CA ILE A 81 -4.05 1.84 15.64
C ILE A 81 -4.61 0.52 15.07
N GLU A 82 -5.34 0.56 13.96
CA GLU A 82 -5.95 -0.60 13.30
C GLU A 82 -4.91 -1.68 12.95
N LEU A 83 -3.71 -1.28 12.54
CA LEU A 83 -2.61 -2.17 12.18
C LEU A 83 -1.71 -2.54 13.36
N GLY A 84 -1.99 -2.04 14.56
CA GLY A 84 -1.21 -2.33 15.77
C GLY A 84 0.23 -1.80 15.70
N LEU A 85 0.44 -0.66 15.06
CA LEU A 85 1.75 -0.03 14.84
C LEU A 85 2.06 1.09 15.85
N THR A 86 1.17 1.34 16.82
CA THR A 86 1.30 2.45 17.78
C THR A 86 2.66 2.46 18.50
N LYS A 87 3.21 1.30 18.87
CA LYS A 87 4.49 1.20 19.59
C LYS A 87 5.71 1.55 18.72
N CYS A 88 5.60 1.39 17.40
CA CYS A 88 6.69 1.64 16.45
C CYS A 88 6.43 2.84 15.54
N ALA A 89 5.38 3.64 15.79
CA ALA A 89 4.96 4.77 14.96
C ALA A 89 6.09 5.78 14.67
N GLU A 90 6.91 6.07 15.69
CA GLU A 90 8.05 7.01 15.59
C GLU A 90 9.38 6.32 15.30
N THR A 91 9.37 5.00 15.03
CA THR A 91 10.57 4.24 14.69
C THR A 91 10.82 4.30 13.19
N LYS A 92 12.08 4.48 12.80
CA LYS A 92 12.49 4.40 11.39
C LYS A 92 12.20 3.00 10.84
N ILE A 93 11.70 2.94 9.61
CA ILE A 93 11.40 1.68 8.94
C ILE A 93 12.68 0.85 8.76
N GLY A 94 13.79 1.51 8.45
CA GLY A 94 15.08 0.88 8.24
C GLY A 94 15.23 0.29 6.82
N VAL A 95 16.43 -0.21 6.55
CA VAL A 95 16.78 -0.85 5.27
C VAL A 95 17.32 -2.24 5.60
N PRO A 96 16.65 -3.33 5.18
CA PRO A 96 17.08 -4.68 5.48
C PRO A 96 18.57 -4.89 5.17
N GLY A 97 19.32 -5.39 6.17
CA GLY A 97 20.76 -5.64 6.05
C GLY A 97 21.67 -4.41 6.06
N ARG A 98 21.14 -3.18 6.18
CA ARG A 98 21.96 -1.94 6.21
C ARG A 98 21.64 -1.05 7.41
N ILE A 99 20.37 -0.74 7.63
CA ILE A 99 19.92 0.17 8.69
C ILE A 99 18.87 -0.57 9.51
N LYS A 100 19.14 -0.74 10.80
CA LYS A 100 18.17 -1.34 11.71
C LYS A 100 16.93 -0.44 11.82
N GLY A 101 15.76 -1.04 11.75
CA GLY A 101 14.48 -0.35 11.92
C GLY A 101 13.45 -1.27 12.59
N ILE A 102 12.21 -1.19 12.14
CA ILE A 102 11.11 -2.02 12.64
C ILE A 102 11.32 -3.50 12.28
N SER A 103 10.63 -4.38 13.00
CA SER A 103 10.65 -5.82 12.71
C SER A 103 10.00 -6.14 11.36
N GLY A 104 10.32 -7.29 10.77
CA GLY A 104 9.69 -7.72 9.52
C GLY A 104 8.17 -7.86 9.62
N GLY A 105 7.65 -8.27 10.78
CA GLY A 105 6.20 -8.36 11.00
C GLY A 105 5.50 -7.01 11.12
N GLU A 106 6.16 -6.00 11.70
CA GLU A 106 5.67 -4.62 11.70
C GLU A 106 5.74 -4.02 10.30
N MET A 107 6.83 -4.26 9.58
CA MET A 107 7.00 -3.85 8.18
C MET A 107 5.93 -4.45 7.28
N LYS A 108 5.50 -5.70 7.52
CA LYS A 108 4.44 -6.32 6.72
C LYS A 108 3.03 -5.77 7.01
N ARG A 109 2.84 -5.18 8.19
CA ARG A 109 1.57 -4.54 8.56
C ARG A 109 1.50 -3.11 8.05
N LEU A 110 2.62 -2.39 8.00
CA LEU A 110 2.74 -1.06 7.38
C LEU A 110 2.38 -1.08 5.89
#